data_AF-W6Z3J0-F1
#
_entry.id   AF-W6Z3J0-F1
#
_cell.length_a   1.000
_cell.length_b   1.000
_cell.length_c   1.000
_cell.angle_alpha   90.00
_cell.angle_beta   90.00
_cell.angle_gamma   90.00
#
_symmetry.space_group_name_H-M   'P 1'
#
loop_
_entity.id
_entity.type
_entity.pdbx_description
1 polymer ?
#
loop_
_entity_poly.entity_id
_entity_poly.type
_entity_poly.pdbx_seq_one_letter_code
_entity_poly.pdbx_strand_id
1 'polypeptide(L)'
;MADGPNQSHVLGRPGQIRIEADNVLTSMILRLEAATSRLEDIASSALPAGSDGLVSFNGTSTIATPGATQSNTNTSTPKLVAEAALPPAIEAFDELVNSELKNWLELSGKLGSVIEGQSKAVEGAFAAERQFLFIANKAKKPDDRTLMELLKDLQANMEKTDEFRQSNRDPTLKDPLSMVADGVGSLGWVTIGQGGGMKPHEHINELVGGAQMYGNKVLKEYRDKPEGEVHVKWVQAYYKLFKALAEYAKKHHTTGVAWNSNGIDAKEAAKQISGGSSIPAPPAGGVPPPPPPPGPPPPPGAAPPAKKAAPDMNAVFGELNKGSDVTKGLRKVDASQMTHKNPSLRTSASVPERSDSTGSLRSKSPAPPKAKKPESMRTKKPPKKELDGNKWIIDNFDSPSEMIEIDAEINHSILISRCKNTTIRINGKANALSLDNSSRASLIIDSMVSSIDVIKCPNFALQVIGTLPTILLDQVDGATIYLSKDSLATEVFTSKCSSININLPTEDDYVENPLPEQIRSYVQDGKLVSEIVEHAG
;
A
#
# COMPACT_ATOMS: atom_id res chain seq x y z
N MET A 1 -67.29 -4.65 56.21
CA MET A 1 -67.64 -3.23 56.40
C MET A 1 -67.48 -2.56 55.06
N ALA A 2 -68.59 -2.09 54.51
CA ALA A 2 -68.64 -1.30 53.29
C ALA A 2 -68.44 0.18 53.64
N ASP A 3 -67.80 0.93 52.75
CA ASP A 3 -68.32 2.18 52.18
C ASP A 3 -67.48 2.58 50.96
N GLY A 4 -68.10 2.65 49.77
CA GLY A 4 -67.55 3.24 48.54
C GLY A 4 -67.81 4.76 48.49
N PRO A 5 -67.98 5.44 47.33
CA PRO A 5 -67.82 5.02 45.91
C PRO A 5 -67.19 6.14 45.00
N ASN A 6 -67.34 6.00 43.66
CA ASN A 6 -67.13 6.98 42.55
C ASN A 6 -65.66 7.21 42.09
N GLN A 7 -65.29 7.25 40.80
CA GLN A 7 -66.04 7.36 39.55
C GLN A 7 -65.14 7.09 38.31
N SER A 8 -65.79 6.57 37.26
CA SER A 8 -65.58 6.77 35.81
C SER A 8 -64.26 6.45 35.09
N HIS A 9 -64.39 5.47 34.19
CA HIS A 9 -63.59 5.22 32.99
C HIS A 9 -63.92 6.28 31.91
N VAL A 10 -62.96 7.09 31.45
CA VAL A 10 -63.02 7.81 30.16
C VAL A 10 -61.62 7.96 29.58
N LEU A 11 -61.47 7.57 28.30
CA LEU A 11 -60.32 7.76 27.44
C LEU A 11 -59.86 9.23 27.34
N GLY A 12 -58.57 9.48 27.56
CA GLY A 12 -57.90 10.74 27.25
C GLY A 12 -56.50 10.48 26.73
N ARG A 13 -56.20 11.00 25.54
CA ARG A 13 -54.90 10.93 24.85
C ARG A 13 -53.73 11.26 25.79
N PRO A 14 -52.57 10.56 25.71
CA PRO A 14 -51.37 11.04 26.38
C PRO A 14 -50.98 12.41 25.80
N GLY A 15 -50.70 13.32 26.74
CA GLY A 15 -50.43 14.72 26.52
C GLY A 15 -49.36 14.97 25.45
N GLN A 16 -49.72 15.90 24.60
CA GLN A 16 -48.89 16.62 23.66
C GLN A 16 -47.65 17.16 24.39
N ILE A 17 -46.49 16.54 24.14
CA ILE A 17 -45.20 17.13 24.50
C ILE A 17 -45.09 18.41 23.67
N ARG A 18 -45.21 19.53 24.36
CA ARG A 18 -44.95 20.87 23.86
C ARG A 18 -43.47 20.90 23.47
N ILE A 19 -43.18 20.87 22.17
CA ILE A 19 -41.84 21.11 21.64
C ILE A 19 -41.51 22.57 21.97
N GLU A 20 -40.74 22.79 23.04
CA GLU A 20 -40.03 24.05 23.20
C GLU A 20 -38.95 24.08 22.13
N ALA A 21 -39.18 24.88 21.10
CA ALA A 21 -38.25 25.10 20.02
C ALA A 21 -36.94 25.70 20.54
N ASP A 22 -35.84 24.95 20.40
CA ASP A 22 -34.53 25.37 19.88
C ASP A 22 -34.08 26.83 20.06
N ASN A 23 -34.18 27.39 21.27
CA ASN A 23 -33.57 28.70 21.53
C ASN A 23 -32.04 28.65 21.46
N VAL A 24 -31.41 27.50 21.76
CA VAL A 24 -29.95 27.35 21.69
C VAL A 24 -29.49 27.22 20.23
N LEU A 25 -30.14 26.36 19.44
CA LEU A 25 -29.84 26.15 18.03
C LEU A 25 -30.13 27.40 17.18
N THR A 26 -31.25 28.08 17.44
CA THR A 26 -31.55 29.36 16.78
C THR A 26 -30.54 30.44 17.19
N SER A 27 -30.09 30.48 18.45
CA SER A 27 -29.03 31.42 18.88
C SER A 27 -27.68 31.12 18.25
N MET A 28 -27.35 29.84 18.01
CA MET A 28 -26.12 29.42 17.35
C MET A 28 -26.16 29.74 15.85
N ILE A 29 -27.30 29.51 15.18
CA ILE A 29 -27.51 29.86 13.77
C ILE A 29 -27.43 31.39 13.59
N LEU A 30 -28.11 32.18 14.43
CA LEU A 30 -28.04 33.64 14.36
C LEU A 30 -26.63 34.19 14.64
N ARG A 31 -25.85 33.53 15.53
CA ARG A 31 -24.43 33.89 15.75
C ARG A 31 -23.54 33.49 14.58
N LEU A 32 -23.82 32.36 13.93
CA LEU A 32 -23.11 31.90 12.74
C LEU A 32 -23.40 32.82 11.55
N GLU A 33 -24.65 33.19 11.33
CA GLU A 33 -25.06 34.15 10.29
C GLU A 33 -24.48 35.55 10.54
N ALA A 34 -24.42 36.01 11.80
CA ALA A 34 -23.77 37.26 12.15
C ALA A 34 -22.24 37.21 11.97
N ALA A 35 -21.62 36.04 12.19
CA ALA A 35 -20.19 35.84 11.96
C ALA A 35 -19.84 35.77 10.46
N THR A 36 -20.69 35.14 9.64
CA THR A 36 -20.51 35.11 8.18
C THR A 36 -20.79 36.47 7.55
N SER A 37 -21.81 37.20 8.01
CA SER A 37 -22.08 38.58 7.55
C SER A 37 -20.94 39.54 7.88
N ARG A 38 -20.31 39.41 9.07
CA ARG A 38 -19.10 40.20 9.40
C ARG A 38 -17.89 39.81 8.54
N LEU A 39 -17.76 38.55 8.13
CA LEU A 39 -16.71 38.13 7.22
C LEU A 39 -16.93 38.66 5.80
N GLU A 40 -18.18 38.72 5.35
CA GLU A 40 -18.56 39.27 4.05
C GLU A 40 -18.37 40.80 4.00
N ASP A 41 -18.69 41.54 5.06
CA ASP A 41 -18.43 42.99 5.14
C ASP A 41 -16.92 43.33 5.16
N ILE A 42 -16.09 42.48 5.78
CA ILE A 42 -14.62 42.61 5.77
C ILE A 42 -14.07 42.27 4.37
N ALA A 43 -14.66 41.29 3.67
CA ALA A 43 -14.27 40.91 2.32
C ALA A 43 -14.70 41.95 1.26
N SER A 44 -15.85 42.60 1.43
CA SER A 44 -16.33 43.66 0.54
C SER A 44 -15.62 45.01 0.74
N SER A 45 -14.99 45.23 1.91
CA SER A 45 -14.22 46.45 2.20
C SER A 45 -12.75 46.37 1.73
N ALA A 46 -12.28 45.21 1.25
CA ALA A 46 -10.87 44.93 0.97
C ALA A 46 -10.50 44.93 -0.54
N LEU A 47 -11.36 45.45 -1.44
CA LEU A 47 -11.03 45.62 -2.86
C LEU A 47 -11.54 46.98 -3.39
N PRO A 48 -10.67 47.92 -3.79
CA PRO A 48 -11.09 49.13 -4.52
C PRO A 48 -11.27 48.80 -6.00
N ALA A 49 -12.51 48.94 -6.49
CA ALA A 49 -12.80 49.03 -7.92
C ALA A 49 -12.40 50.41 -8.44
N GLY A 50 -11.64 50.45 -9.54
CA GLY A 50 -11.34 51.68 -10.27
C GLY A 50 -12.41 51.96 -11.33
N SER A 51 -12.84 53.23 -11.46
CA SER A 51 -12.41 54.13 -12.55
C SER A 51 -13.27 55.40 -12.62
N ASP A 52 -12.58 56.49 -12.98
CA ASP A 52 -13.00 57.69 -13.73
C ASP A 52 -13.27 59.03 -13.02
N GLY A 53 -12.52 60.07 -13.47
CA GLY A 53 -13.06 61.43 -13.63
C GLY A 53 -12.57 62.58 -12.74
N LEU A 54 -11.39 63.14 -13.05
CA LEU A 54 -11.08 64.59 -13.15
C LEU A 54 -11.44 65.58 -12.00
N VAL A 55 -10.46 66.24 -11.36
CA VAL A 55 -10.10 67.68 -11.50
C VAL A 55 -9.00 68.14 -10.51
N SER A 56 -8.20 69.10 -10.99
CA SER A 56 -7.02 69.79 -10.46
C SER A 56 -7.26 70.67 -9.21
N PHE A 57 -6.27 70.82 -8.31
CA PHE A 57 -5.44 72.04 -8.14
C PHE A 57 -4.59 72.06 -6.83
N ASN A 58 -3.31 72.43 -7.03
CA ASN A 58 -2.40 73.22 -6.19
C ASN A 58 -2.12 72.92 -4.70
N GLY A 59 -0.81 72.87 -4.36
CA GLY A 59 -0.33 73.18 -3.01
C GLY A 59 1.10 72.72 -2.65
N THR A 60 2.10 73.28 -3.32
CA THR A 60 3.51 73.48 -2.90
C THR A 60 3.97 73.08 -1.48
N SER A 61 5.07 72.31 -1.36
CA SER A 61 6.40 72.78 -0.87
C SER A 61 7.36 71.65 -0.47
N THR A 62 8.42 71.47 -1.28
CA THR A 62 9.88 71.36 -0.93
C THR A 62 10.30 70.57 0.33
N ILE A 63 11.25 69.62 0.32
CA ILE A 63 12.71 69.81 0.09
C ILE A 63 13.41 68.46 -0.20
N ALA A 64 14.03 68.39 -1.38
CA ALA A 64 15.39 67.91 -1.71
C ALA A 64 15.88 66.46 -1.48
N THR A 65 16.08 65.77 -2.61
CA THR A 65 17.11 64.76 -2.94
C THR A 65 18.50 65.41 -3.14
N PRO A 66 19.66 64.71 -3.22
CA PRO A 66 19.97 63.83 -4.38
C PRO A 66 20.84 62.59 -4.10
N GLY A 67 20.75 61.60 -4.98
CA GLY A 67 21.70 60.48 -5.03
C GLY A 67 21.29 59.34 -5.96
N ALA A 68 20.95 59.66 -7.21
CA ALA A 68 20.74 58.66 -8.27
C ALA A 68 22.01 58.52 -9.11
N THR A 69 22.35 57.29 -9.51
CA THR A 69 23.10 57.04 -10.73
C THR A 69 22.23 56.18 -11.66
N GLN A 70 21.97 56.77 -12.81
CA GLN A 70 21.20 56.32 -13.98
C GLN A 70 21.81 55.08 -14.66
N SER A 71 21.01 54.06 -14.97
CA SER A 71 20.33 53.76 -16.25
C SER A 71 21.24 53.24 -17.38
N ASN A 72 20.94 52.02 -17.87
CA ASN A 72 20.64 51.86 -19.31
C ASN A 72 19.93 50.52 -19.57
N THR A 73 18.70 50.64 -20.04
CA THR A 73 17.90 49.61 -20.68
C THR A 73 18.44 49.32 -22.09
N ASN A 74 18.68 48.05 -22.40
CA ASN A 74 18.58 47.55 -23.77
C ASN A 74 17.69 46.31 -23.76
N THR A 75 16.43 46.54 -24.14
CA THR A 75 15.49 45.50 -24.55
C THR A 75 15.93 44.90 -25.88
N SER A 76 16.10 43.59 -25.92
CA SER A 76 15.84 42.80 -27.12
C SER A 76 14.91 41.64 -26.75
N THR A 77 13.77 41.69 -27.45
CA THR A 77 12.66 40.76 -27.75
C THR A 77 12.89 39.23 -27.61
N PRO A 78 11.80 38.44 -27.60
CA PRO A 78 11.49 37.42 -26.59
C PRO A 78 11.98 36.03 -26.99
N LYS A 79 12.61 35.32 -26.05
CA LYS A 79 12.85 33.88 -26.22
C LYS A 79 11.61 33.11 -25.78
N LEU A 80 10.81 32.81 -26.79
CA LEU A 80 9.99 31.61 -26.98
C LEU A 80 9.67 30.81 -25.70
N VAL A 81 8.36 30.77 -25.41
CA VAL A 81 7.65 29.77 -24.62
C VAL A 81 8.45 28.47 -24.53
N ALA A 82 9.08 28.26 -23.37
CA ALA A 82 9.56 26.95 -22.99
C ALA A 82 8.31 26.11 -22.75
N GLU A 83 8.02 25.26 -23.73
CA GLU A 83 7.20 24.08 -23.59
C GLU A 83 7.46 23.44 -22.22
N ALA A 84 6.40 23.32 -21.41
CA ALA A 84 6.50 22.89 -20.02
C ALA A 84 7.08 21.47 -19.96
N ALA A 85 8.39 21.35 -19.74
CA ALA A 85 9.05 20.07 -19.56
C ALA A 85 8.41 19.34 -18.38
N LEU A 86 8.10 18.05 -18.58
CA LEU A 86 7.48 17.23 -17.56
C LEU A 86 8.43 17.12 -16.35
N PRO A 87 7.91 17.05 -15.12
CA PRO A 87 8.77 16.90 -13.95
C PRO A 87 9.61 15.62 -14.06
N PRO A 88 10.91 15.61 -13.66
CA PRO A 88 11.79 14.45 -13.83
C PRO A 88 11.27 13.16 -13.17
N ALA A 89 10.48 13.27 -12.10
CA ALA A 89 9.82 12.13 -11.47
C ALA A 89 8.68 11.54 -12.31
N ILE A 90 7.99 12.36 -13.12
CA ILE A 90 6.94 11.88 -14.03
C ILE A 90 7.58 11.27 -15.28
N GLU A 91 8.63 11.89 -15.81
CA GLU A 91 9.38 11.33 -16.95
C GLU A 91 9.98 9.95 -16.62
N ALA A 92 10.58 9.79 -15.44
CA ALA A 92 11.12 8.50 -15.00
C ALA A 92 10.02 7.44 -14.80
N PHE A 93 8.82 7.83 -14.36
CA PHE A 93 7.68 6.92 -14.27
C PHE A 93 7.17 6.53 -15.67
N ASP A 94 7.11 7.48 -16.60
CA ASP A 94 6.72 7.25 -17.99
C ASP A 94 7.71 6.32 -18.69
N GLU A 95 9.01 6.44 -18.42
CA GLU A 95 10.01 5.51 -18.93
C GLU A 95 9.77 4.09 -18.41
N LEU A 96 9.48 3.93 -17.11
CA LEU A 96 9.16 2.63 -16.50
C LEU A 96 7.90 2.00 -17.15
N VAL A 97 6.86 2.79 -17.35
CA VAL A 97 5.61 2.35 -17.99
C VAL A 97 5.85 1.95 -19.46
N ASN A 98 6.56 2.77 -20.21
CA ASN A 98 6.80 2.54 -21.64
C ASN A 98 7.81 1.42 -21.94
N SER A 99 8.61 1.03 -20.93
CA SER A 99 9.60 -0.05 -21.06
C SER A 99 9.13 -1.33 -20.37
N GLU A 100 9.21 -1.39 -19.04
CA GLU A 100 9.01 -2.62 -18.27
C GLU A 100 7.54 -3.06 -18.24
N LEU A 101 6.61 -2.13 -18.01
CA LEU A 101 5.19 -2.47 -17.98
C LEU A 101 4.71 -2.91 -19.37
N LYS A 102 5.05 -2.14 -20.41
CA LYS A 102 4.72 -2.49 -21.79
C LYS A 102 5.23 -3.88 -22.19
N ASN A 103 6.50 -4.19 -21.89
CA ASN A 103 7.06 -5.52 -22.17
C ASN A 103 6.29 -6.63 -21.42
N TRP A 104 5.92 -6.40 -20.15
CA TRP A 104 5.14 -7.37 -19.39
C TRP A 104 3.70 -7.54 -19.93
N LEU A 105 3.06 -6.47 -20.40
CA LEU A 105 1.74 -6.53 -21.05
C LEU A 105 1.78 -7.32 -22.37
N GLU A 106 2.81 -7.12 -23.19
CA GLU A 106 3.01 -7.87 -24.44
C GLU A 106 3.20 -9.37 -24.19
N LEU A 107 3.87 -9.74 -23.09
CA LEU A 107 4.00 -11.14 -22.67
C LEU A 107 2.67 -11.69 -22.12
N SER A 108 1.91 -10.88 -21.39
CA SER A 108 0.60 -11.25 -20.83
C SER A 108 -0.41 -11.59 -21.93
N GLY A 109 -0.42 -10.82 -23.02
CA GLY A 109 -1.27 -11.08 -24.19
C GLY A 109 -0.99 -12.41 -24.91
N LYS A 110 0.17 -13.03 -24.66
CA LYS A 110 0.52 -14.34 -25.23
C LYS A 110 0.07 -15.52 -24.34
N LEU A 111 -0.38 -15.26 -23.12
CA LEU A 111 -0.72 -16.27 -22.11
C LEU A 111 -2.23 -16.49 -21.93
N GLY A 112 -3.04 -16.00 -22.88
CA GLY A 112 -4.48 -16.19 -22.91
C GLY A 112 -5.27 -15.00 -22.35
N SER A 113 -6.57 -14.98 -22.64
CA SER A 113 -7.44 -13.83 -22.40
C SER A 113 -7.64 -13.49 -20.91
N VAL A 114 -7.56 -14.47 -20.02
CA VAL A 114 -7.72 -14.23 -18.57
C VAL A 114 -6.50 -13.49 -18.01
N ILE A 115 -5.29 -13.90 -18.38
CA ILE A 115 -4.05 -13.23 -17.97
C ILE A 115 -3.94 -11.85 -18.64
N GLU A 116 -4.31 -11.73 -19.92
CA GLU A 116 -4.39 -10.44 -20.60
C GLU A 116 -5.41 -9.49 -19.95
N GLY A 117 -6.57 -10.02 -19.55
CA GLY A 117 -7.59 -9.24 -18.84
C GLY A 117 -7.09 -8.72 -17.50
N GLN A 118 -6.43 -9.57 -16.71
CA GLN A 118 -5.82 -9.18 -15.44
C GLN A 118 -4.69 -8.15 -15.65
N SER A 119 -3.87 -8.32 -16.69
CA SER A 119 -2.77 -7.39 -16.97
C SER A 119 -3.26 -6.01 -17.38
N LYS A 120 -4.40 -5.90 -18.08
CA LYS A 120 -5.04 -4.61 -18.39
C LYS A 120 -5.58 -3.90 -17.15
N ALA A 121 -6.02 -4.64 -16.13
CA ALA A 121 -6.39 -4.03 -14.85
C ALA A 121 -5.15 -3.44 -14.14
N VAL A 122 -4.02 -4.15 -14.19
CA VAL A 122 -2.73 -3.61 -13.70
C VAL A 122 -2.30 -2.38 -14.49
N GLU A 123 -2.44 -2.38 -15.83
CA GLU A 123 -2.18 -1.18 -16.66
C GLU A 123 -3.03 0.02 -16.22
N GLY A 124 -4.32 -0.20 -15.95
CA GLY A 124 -5.21 0.81 -15.40
C GLY A 124 -4.75 1.33 -14.03
N ALA A 125 -4.22 0.46 -13.18
CA ALA A 125 -3.67 0.84 -11.88
C ALA A 125 -2.42 1.74 -12.04
N PHE A 126 -1.48 1.40 -12.93
CA PHE A 126 -0.32 2.25 -13.23
C PHE A 126 -0.73 3.60 -13.85
N ALA A 127 -1.77 3.63 -14.68
CA ALA A 127 -2.29 4.88 -15.24
C ALA A 127 -2.90 5.79 -14.15
N ALA A 128 -3.66 5.22 -13.21
CA ALA A 128 -4.18 5.94 -12.06
C ALA A 128 -3.06 6.44 -11.12
N GLU A 129 -2.05 5.59 -10.87
CA GLU A 129 -0.87 5.96 -10.09
C GLU A 129 -0.10 7.12 -10.74
N ARG A 130 0.08 7.11 -12.06
CA ARG A 130 0.67 8.23 -12.81
C ARG A 130 -0.11 9.52 -12.62
N GLN A 131 -1.44 9.47 -12.73
CA GLN A 131 -2.30 10.63 -12.54
C GLN A 131 -2.16 11.18 -11.11
N PHE A 132 -2.15 10.30 -10.12
CA PHE A 132 -1.93 10.67 -8.72
C PHE A 132 -0.57 11.34 -8.50
N LEU A 133 0.52 10.78 -9.05
CA LEU A 133 1.87 11.38 -8.94
C LEU A 133 1.95 12.75 -9.63
N PHE A 134 1.25 12.91 -10.75
CA PHE A 134 1.18 14.19 -11.45
C PHE A 134 0.39 15.24 -10.65
N ILE A 135 -0.68 14.85 -9.96
CA ILE A 135 -1.40 15.71 -9.00
C ILE A 135 -0.45 16.11 -7.87
N ALA A 136 0.26 15.16 -7.28
CA ALA A 136 1.17 15.41 -6.18
C ALA A 136 2.29 16.40 -6.56
N ASN A 137 2.76 16.38 -7.81
CA ASN A 137 3.73 17.34 -8.30
C ASN A 137 3.19 18.77 -8.43
N LYS A 138 1.88 18.94 -8.63
CA LYS A 138 1.23 20.25 -8.79
C LYS A 138 0.60 20.79 -7.50
N ALA A 139 0.27 19.91 -6.56
CA ALA A 139 -0.55 20.26 -5.42
C ALA A 139 0.21 20.21 -4.09
N LYS A 140 -0.29 20.98 -3.13
CA LYS A 140 0.03 20.77 -1.72
C LYS A 140 -0.57 19.45 -1.25
N LYS A 141 0.06 18.83 -0.26
CA LYS A 141 -0.46 17.61 0.36
C LYS A 141 -1.87 17.90 0.91
N PRO A 142 -2.90 17.15 0.46
CA PRO A 142 -4.26 17.33 0.94
C PRO A 142 -4.47 16.62 2.29
N ASP A 143 -5.66 16.84 2.88
CA ASP A 143 -6.16 16.07 4.01
C ASP A 143 -6.43 14.60 3.62
N ASP A 144 -6.52 13.71 4.62
CA ASP A 144 -6.64 12.27 4.40
C ASP A 144 -7.91 11.87 3.65
N ARG A 145 -9.02 12.59 3.82
CA ARG A 145 -10.25 12.31 3.08
C ARG A 145 -10.08 12.59 1.60
N THR A 146 -9.51 13.75 1.26
CA THR A 146 -9.20 14.10 -0.13
C THR A 146 -8.16 13.15 -0.73
N LEU A 147 -7.16 12.72 0.05
CA LEU A 147 -6.18 11.72 -0.40
C LEU A 147 -6.85 10.40 -0.82
N MET A 148 -7.81 9.92 -0.02
CA MET A 148 -8.59 8.73 -0.35
C MET A 148 -9.47 8.91 -1.59
N GLU A 149 -10.06 10.11 -1.79
CA GLU A 149 -10.81 10.44 -3.01
C GLU A 149 -9.92 10.34 -4.27
N LEU A 150 -8.66 10.80 -4.19
CA LEU A 150 -7.70 10.74 -5.31
C LEU A 150 -7.20 9.32 -5.64
N LEU A 151 -7.22 8.41 -4.66
CA LEU A 151 -6.74 7.04 -4.81
C LEU A 151 -7.83 6.06 -5.28
N LYS A 152 -9.07 6.52 -5.42
CA LYS A 152 -10.22 5.67 -5.75
C LYS A 152 -10.01 4.85 -7.03
N ASP A 153 -9.51 5.47 -8.09
CA ASP A 153 -9.30 4.78 -9.37
C ASP A 153 -8.14 3.76 -9.29
N LEU A 154 -7.11 4.05 -8.48
CA LEU A 154 -6.03 3.11 -8.21
C LEU A 154 -6.59 1.88 -7.47
N GLN A 155 -7.34 2.11 -6.38
CA GLN A 155 -7.96 1.05 -5.58
C GLN A 155 -8.91 0.19 -6.42
N ALA A 156 -9.77 0.81 -7.23
CA ALA A 156 -10.70 0.08 -8.11
C ALA A 156 -9.98 -0.84 -9.11
N ASN A 157 -8.85 -0.41 -9.68
CA ASN A 157 -8.07 -1.25 -10.59
C ASN A 157 -7.31 -2.38 -9.86
N MET A 158 -6.86 -2.13 -8.63
CA MET A 158 -6.27 -3.17 -7.77
C MET A 158 -7.30 -4.23 -7.39
N GLU A 159 -8.52 -3.82 -6.99
CA GLU A 159 -9.63 -4.73 -6.70
C GLU A 159 -10.02 -5.54 -7.95
N LYS A 160 -10.16 -4.89 -9.10
CA LYS A 160 -10.43 -5.56 -10.38
C LYS A 160 -9.35 -6.58 -10.74
N THR A 161 -8.09 -6.31 -10.42
CA THR A 161 -6.99 -7.28 -10.61
C THR A 161 -7.20 -8.53 -9.75
N ASP A 162 -7.69 -8.36 -8.52
CA ASP A 162 -8.00 -9.48 -7.63
C ASP A 162 -9.27 -10.24 -8.05
N GLU A 163 -10.27 -9.56 -8.61
CA GLU A 163 -11.49 -10.21 -9.14
C GLU A 163 -11.17 -11.28 -10.20
N PHE A 164 -10.16 -11.08 -11.05
CA PHE A 164 -9.71 -12.11 -12.00
C PHE A 164 -9.23 -13.38 -11.29
N ARG A 165 -8.53 -13.24 -10.16
CA ARG A 165 -8.12 -14.38 -9.32
C ARG A 165 -9.33 -15.04 -8.67
N GLN A 166 -10.25 -14.24 -8.13
CA GLN A 166 -11.40 -14.74 -7.37
C GLN A 166 -12.49 -15.37 -8.24
N SER A 167 -12.68 -14.91 -9.47
CA SER A 167 -13.70 -15.40 -10.41
C SER A 167 -13.22 -16.60 -11.24
N ASN A 168 -11.91 -16.76 -11.41
CA ASN A 168 -11.35 -17.87 -12.17
C ASN A 168 -11.31 -19.17 -11.35
N ARG A 169 -11.66 -20.30 -11.97
CA ARG A 169 -11.64 -21.64 -11.36
C ARG A 169 -10.63 -22.58 -12.00
N ASP A 170 -9.94 -22.14 -13.05
CA ASP A 170 -8.91 -22.94 -13.72
C ASP A 170 -7.69 -23.12 -12.78
N PRO A 171 -7.35 -24.36 -12.40
CA PRO A 171 -6.22 -24.63 -11.52
C PRO A 171 -4.86 -24.25 -12.12
N THR A 172 -4.73 -24.25 -13.46
CA THR A 172 -3.47 -23.90 -14.15
C THR A 172 -3.16 -22.42 -14.04
N LEU A 173 -4.19 -21.58 -13.96
CA LEU A 173 -4.07 -20.12 -13.84
C LEU A 173 -3.99 -19.66 -12.37
N LYS A 174 -4.19 -20.56 -11.41
CA LYS A 174 -4.22 -20.20 -9.98
C LYS A 174 -2.95 -19.49 -9.52
N ASP A 175 -1.78 -20.10 -9.75
CA ASP A 175 -0.50 -19.51 -9.32
C ASP A 175 -0.14 -18.25 -10.13
N PRO A 176 -0.29 -18.20 -11.48
CA PRO A 176 -0.12 -16.96 -12.25
C PRO A 176 -0.98 -15.80 -11.76
N LEU A 177 -2.29 -16.01 -11.58
CA LEU A 177 -3.21 -14.96 -11.15
C LEU A 177 -2.93 -14.52 -9.70
N SER A 178 -2.49 -15.45 -8.83
CA SER A 178 -2.11 -15.14 -7.45
C SER A 178 -0.82 -14.33 -7.37
N MET A 179 0.16 -14.60 -8.24
CA MET A 179 1.38 -13.79 -8.33
C MET A 179 1.04 -12.32 -8.63
N VAL A 180 0.15 -12.09 -9.58
CA VAL A 180 -0.23 -10.72 -9.98
C VAL A 180 -1.09 -10.05 -8.91
N ALA A 181 -2.11 -10.74 -8.39
CA ALA A 181 -3.00 -10.19 -7.38
C ALA A 181 -2.28 -9.86 -6.05
N ASP A 182 -1.32 -10.66 -5.62
CA ASP A 182 -0.56 -10.34 -4.40
C ASP A 182 0.49 -9.24 -4.67
N GLY A 183 1.03 -9.18 -5.89
CA GLY A 183 2.04 -8.18 -6.26
C GLY A 183 1.45 -6.79 -6.54
N VAL A 184 0.22 -6.70 -7.08
CA VAL A 184 -0.43 -5.42 -7.39
C VAL A 184 -0.66 -4.57 -6.15
N GLY A 185 -0.77 -5.19 -4.97
CA GLY A 185 -0.79 -4.53 -3.66
C GLY A 185 0.35 -3.53 -3.47
N SER A 186 1.50 -3.76 -4.12
CA SER A 186 2.67 -2.88 -4.03
C SER A 186 2.43 -1.48 -4.55
N LEU A 187 1.45 -1.27 -5.45
CA LEU A 187 1.06 0.06 -5.95
C LEU A 187 0.45 0.95 -4.84
N GLY A 188 0.07 0.36 -3.70
CA GLY A 188 -0.34 1.08 -2.50
C GLY A 188 0.79 1.88 -1.83
N TRP A 189 2.05 1.78 -2.28
CA TRP A 189 3.19 2.49 -1.69
C TRP A 189 3.00 4.01 -1.62
N VAL A 190 2.16 4.59 -2.48
CA VAL A 190 1.84 6.01 -2.49
C VAL A 190 1.20 6.52 -1.19
N THR A 191 0.69 5.62 -0.35
CA THR A 191 0.16 5.93 1.00
C THR A 191 1.17 5.69 2.12
N ILE A 192 2.39 5.26 1.80
CA ILE A 192 3.41 4.81 2.76
C ILE A 192 4.52 5.87 2.93
N GLY A 193 5.17 5.87 4.10
CA GLY A 193 6.37 6.66 4.37
C GLY A 193 6.14 7.97 5.13
N GLN A 194 4.90 8.34 5.42
CA GLN A 194 4.63 9.58 6.15
C GLN A 194 4.87 9.39 7.66
N GLY A 195 5.81 10.16 8.23
CA GLY A 195 6.03 10.20 9.69
C GLY A 195 7.07 9.23 10.26
N GLY A 196 7.99 8.69 9.45
CA GLY A 196 9.12 7.88 9.93
C GLY A 196 8.89 6.37 10.00
N GLY A 197 7.82 5.85 9.36
CA GLY A 197 7.57 4.42 9.21
C GLY A 197 8.34 3.77 8.05
N MET A 198 7.83 2.63 7.57
CA MET A 198 8.36 1.88 6.43
C MET A 198 8.52 2.79 5.21
N LYS A 199 9.64 2.69 4.48
CA LYS A 199 9.85 3.49 3.27
C LYS A 199 9.10 2.88 2.08
N PRO A 200 8.64 3.68 1.11
CA PRO A 200 7.93 3.16 -0.08
C PRO A 200 8.62 2.00 -0.81
N HIS A 201 9.93 2.13 -1.05
CA HIS A 201 10.68 1.07 -1.73
C HIS A 201 10.79 -0.21 -0.90
N GLU A 202 10.81 -0.12 0.43
CA GLU A 202 10.82 -1.28 1.33
C GLU A 202 9.45 -1.97 1.28
N HIS A 203 8.37 -1.20 1.28
CA HIS A 203 7.00 -1.71 1.14
C HIS A 203 6.78 -2.47 -0.17
N ILE A 204 7.23 -1.89 -1.29
CA ILE A 204 7.17 -2.55 -2.59
C ILE A 204 7.94 -3.89 -2.54
N ASN A 205 9.17 -3.89 -1.99
CA ASN A 205 9.98 -5.11 -1.93
C ASN A 205 9.35 -6.20 -1.04
N GLU A 206 8.70 -5.84 0.06
CA GLU A 206 8.02 -6.80 0.93
C GLU A 206 6.86 -7.49 0.21
N LEU A 207 5.96 -6.71 -0.41
CA LEU A 207 4.79 -7.26 -1.11
C LEU A 207 5.18 -8.08 -2.35
N VAL A 208 6.20 -7.63 -3.09
CA VAL A 208 6.77 -8.39 -4.21
C VAL A 208 7.38 -9.70 -3.74
N GLY A 209 7.99 -9.74 -2.55
CA GLY A 209 8.46 -10.98 -1.93
C GLY A 209 7.33 -12.01 -1.72
N GLY A 210 6.12 -11.54 -1.39
CA GLY A 210 4.90 -12.36 -1.36
C GLY A 210 4.53 -12.92 -2.73
N ALA A 211 4.47 -12.05 -3.75
CA ALA A 211 4.19 -12.44 -5.13
C ALA A 211 5.19 -13.48 -5.68
N GLN A 212 6.47 -13.36 -5.30
CA GLN A 212 7.52 -14.31 -5.70
C GLN A 212 7.24 -15.75 -5.24
N MET A 213 6.51 -15.97 -4.15
CA MET A 213 6.15 -17.33 -3.73
C MET A 213 5.29 -18.06 -4.78
N TYR A 214 4.42 -17.33 -5.47
CA TYR A 214 3.59 -17.88 -6.55
C TYR A 214 4.34 -17.88 -7.88
N GLY A 215 5.04 -16.79 -8.21
CA GLY A 215 5.85 -16.73 -9.43
C GLY A 215 6.93 -17.82 -9.47
N ASN A 216 7.54 -18.19 -8.32
CA ASN A 216 8.50 -19.29 -8.25
C ASN A 216 7.86 -20.67 -8.50
N LYS A 217 6.57 -20.86 -8.19
CA LYS A 217 5.85 -22.09 -8.57
C LYS A 217 5.62 -22.13 -10.07
N VAL A 218 5.21 -21.00 -10.67
CA VAL A 218 5.07 -20.87 -12.14
C VAL A 218 6.41 -21.17 -12.81
N LEU A 219 7.51 -20.57 -12.35
CA LEU A 219 8.85 -20.86 -12.87
C LEU A 219 9.21 -22.34 -12.74
N LYS A 220 8.95 -22.95 -11.58
CA LYS A 220 9.22 -24.39 -11.38
C LYS A 220 8.41 -25.27 -12.31
N GLU A 221 7.17 -24.90 -12.62
CA GLU A 221 6.28 -25.67 -13.48
C GLU A 221 6.63 -25.53 -14.97
N TYR A 222 7.03 -24.35 -15.42
CA TYR A 222 7.19 -24.03 -16.84
C TYR A 222 8.64 -24.00 -17.33
N ARG A 223 9.65 -23.90 -16.46
CA ARG A 223 11.07 -23.77 -16.90
C ARG A 223 11.61 -24.95 -17.71
N ASP A 224 11.08 -26.14 -17.50
CA ASP A 224 11.53 -27.39 -18.12
C ASP A 224 10.62 -27.81 -19.29
N LYS A 225 9.60 -27.00 -19.63
CA LYS A 225 8.61 -27.25 -20.68
C LYS A 225 8.91 -26.40 -21.92
N PRO A 226 8.93 -26.96 -23.15
CA PRO A 226 9.11 -26.18 -24.38
C PRO A 226 8.07 -25.06 -24.56
N GLU A 227 6.83 -25.33 -24.20
CA GLU A 227 5.73 -24.35 -24.19
C GLU A 227 5.77 -23.34 -23.02
N GLY A 228 6.69 -23.52 -22.08
CA GLY A 228 6.80 -22.71 -20.86
C GLY A 228 7.69 -21.47 -20.97
N GLU A 229 8.38 -21.26 -22.10
CA GLU A 229 9.32 -20.14 -22.28
C GLU A 229 8.64 -18.78 -22.06
N VAL A 230 7.41 -18.61 -22.57
CA VAL A 230 6.65 -17.36 -22.41
C VAL A 230 6.28 -17.13 -20.96
N HIS A 231 5.87 -18.17 -20.21
CA HIS A 231 5.58 -18.06 -18.78
C HIS A 231 6.81 -17.66 -17.98
N VAL A 232 7.98 -18.23 -18.30
CA VAL A 232 9.24 -17.88 -17.62
C VAL A 232 9.60 -16.42 -17.87
N LYS A 233 9.58 -15.96 -19.12
CA LYS A 233 9.86 -14.57 -19.48
C LYS A 233 8.86 -13.62 -18.84
N TRP A 234 7.59 -13.99 -18.79
CA TRP A 234 6.52 -13.21 -18.18
C TRP A 234 6.72 -13.01 -16.66
N VAL A 235 7.05 -14.06 -15.91
CA VAL A 235 7.36 -13.94 -14.47
C VAL A 235 8.60 -13.08 -14.25
N GLN A 236 9.66 -13.27 -15.04
CA GLN A 236 10.88 -12.47 -14.93
C GLN A 236 10.65 -10.99 -15.24
N ALA A 237 9.84 -10.68 -16.27
CA ALA A 237 9.44 -9.33 -16.60
C ALA A 237 8.62 -8.68 -15.47
N TYR A 238 7.73 -9.44 -14.81
CA TYR A 238 6.99 -8.96 -13.65
C TYR A 238 7.92 -8.57 -12.48
N TYR A 239 8.89 -9.43 -12.16
CA TYR A 239 9.87 -9.12 -11.11
C TYR A 239 10.72 -7.90 -11.46
N LYS A 240 11.09 -7.76 -12.74
CA LYS A 240 11.86 -6.62 -13.23
C LYS A 240 11.06 -5.31 -13.12
N LEU A 241 9.78 -5.33 -13.50
CA LEU A 241 8.86 -4.20 -13.37
C LEU A 241 8.80 -3.67 -11.93
N PHE A 242 8.52 -4.52 -10.95
CA PHE A 242 8.41 -4.07 -9.57
C PHE A 242 9.75 -3.71 -8.92
N LYS A 243 10.85 -4.32 -9.37
CA LYS A 243 12.19 -3.86 -8.99
C LYS A 243 12.45 -2.44 -9.49
N ALA A 244 12.11 -2.15 -10.75
CA ALA A 244 12.22 -0.81 -11.32
C ALA A 244 11.32 0.19 -10.57
N LEU A 245 10.11 -0.22 -10.16
CA LEU A 245 9.21 0.62 -9.35
C LEU A 245 9.80 0.92 -7.96
N ALA A 246 10.42 -0.07 -7.30
CA ALA A 246 11.10 0.15 -6.03
C ALA A 246 12.31 1.10 -6.18
N GLU A 247 13.09 0.97 -7.26
CA GLU A 247 14.20 1.88 -7.57
C GLU A 247 13.71 3.30 -7.88
N TYR A 248 12.61 3.43 -8.61
CA TYR A 248 11.90 4.69 -8.86
C TYR A 248 11.47 5.37 -7.56
N ALA A 249 10.72 4.65 -6.71
CA ALA A 249 10.26 5.16 -5.42
C ALA A 249 11.43 5.54 -4.51
N LYS A 250 12.52 4.75 -4.51
CA LYS A 250 13.72 5.08 -3.73
C LYS A 250 14.38 6.38 -4.19
N LYS A 251 14.42 6.64 -5.49
CA LYS A 251 15.08 7.81 -6.10
C LYS A 251 14.25 9.09 -6.01
N HIS A 252 12.93 8.99 -6.22
CA HIS A 252 12.05 10.16 -6.33
C HIS A 252 11.13 10.38 -5.12
N HIS A 253 10.91 9.33 -4.30
CA HIS A 253 9.92 9.31 -3.22
C HIS A 253 10.45 8.59 -1.96
N THR A 254 11.67 8.92 -1.54
CA THR A 254 12.43 8.16 -0.53
C THR A 254 11.70 7.98 0.80
N THR A 255 10.98 9.01 1.26
CA THR A 255 10.25 9.04 2.53
C THR A 255 8.73 9.21 2.31
N GLY A 256 8.23 8.78 1.16
CA GLY A 256 6.84 8.98 0.75
C GLY A 256 6.71 9.87 -0.48
N VAL A 257 5.48 10.01 -0.95
CA VAL A 257 5.15 10.81 -2.14
C VAL A 257 5.59 12.25 -1.95
N ALA A 258 6.26 12.79 -2.95
CA ALA A 258 6.83 14.13 -2.92
C ALA A 258 5.77 15.13 -3.41
N TRP A 259 5.15 15.84 -2.46
CA TRP A 259 4.16 16.88 -2.74
C TRP A 259 4.83 18.23 -2.97
N ASN A 260 4.20 19.09 -3.77
CA ASN A 260 4.68 20.45 -3.98
C ASN A 260 4.17 21.36 -2.87
N SER A 261 5.08 21.79 -1.98
CA SER A 261 4.75 22.67 -0.85
C SER A 261 4.19 24.04 -1.27
N ASN A 262 4.48 24.49 -2.49
CA ASN A 262 3.94 25.73 -3.08
C ASN A 262 2.84 25.45 -4.11
N GLY A 263 2.34 24.22 -4.18
CA GLY A 263 1.32 23.80 -5.13
C GLY A 263 -0.06 24.41 -4.88
N ILE A 264 -0.94 24.22 -5.87
CA ILE A 264 -2.37 24.53 -5.75
C ILE A 264 -3.08 23.51 -4.86
N ASP A 265 -4.39 23.70 -4.63
CA ASP A 265 -5.19 22.68 -3.94
C ASP A 265 -5.25 21.37 -4.75
N ALA A 266 -5.22 20.23 -4.06
CA ALA A 266 -5.19 18.93 -4.73
C ALA A 266 -6.46 18.63 -5.53
N LYS A 267 -7.63 19.10 -5.09
CA LYS A 267 -8.87 18.96 -5.86
C LYS A 267 -8.86 19.86 -7.09
N GLU A 268 -8.25 21.03 -7.00
CA GLU A 268 -8.06 21.91 -8.16
C GLU A 268 -7.08 21.30 -9.17
N ALA A 269 -5.95 20.75 -8.72
CA ALA A 269 -5.00 20.03 -9.56
C ALA A 269 -5.65 18.81 -10.25
N ALA A 270 -6.47 18.05 -9.52
CA ALA A 270 -7.24 16.94 -10.08
C ALA A 270 -8.21 17.42 -11.17
N LYS A 271 -8.95 18.52 -10.93
CA LYS A 271 -9.86 19.12 -11.91
C LYS A 271 -9.13 19.60 -13.17
N GLN A 272 -7.92 20.14 -13.05
CA GLN A 272 -7.11 20.54 -14.22
C GLN A 272 -6.68 19.35 -15.09
N ILE A 273 -6.58 18.16 -14.51
CA ILE A 273 -6.26 16.93 -15.25
C ILE A 273 -7.53 16.33 -15.86
N SER A 274 -8.64 16.32 -15.11
CA SER A 274 -9.94 15.83 -15.61
C SER A 274 -10.58 16.76 -16.66
N GLY A 275 -10.33 18.07 -16.58
CA GLY A 275 -10.77 19.08 -17.55
C GLY A 275 -9.90 19.20 -18.80
N GLY A 276 -8.81 18.43 -18.86
CA GLY A 276 -7.84 18.42 -19.97
C GLY A 276 -8.11 17.37 -21.05
N SER A 277 -9.31 16.79 -21.12
CA SER A 277 -9.72 15.96 -22.26
C SER A 277 -10.38 16.80 -23.35
N SER A 278 -9.60 17.70 -23.94
CA SER A 278 -9.84 18.15 -25.32
C SER A 278 -8.56 17.90 -26.10
N ILE A 279 -8.42 16.69 -26.61
CA ILE A 279 -7.62 16.47 -27.81
C ILE A 279 -8.22 17.41 -28.86
N PRO A 280 -7.46 18.33 -29.48
CA PRO A 280 -7.96 19.04 -30.65
C PRO A 280 -8.30 17.97 -31.69
N ALA A 281 -9.58 17.84 -32.02
CA ALA A 281 -10.02 16.99 -33.10
C ALA A 281 -9.22 17.36 -34.37
N PRO A 282 -8.72 16.38 -35.14
CA PRO A 282 -8.18 16.68 -36.46
C PRO A 282 -9.31 17.31 -37.29
N PRO A 283 -9.09 18.44 -37.97
CA PRO A 283 -10.12 19.03 -38.81
C PRO A 283 -10.48 18.02 -39.91
N ALA A 284 -11.75 17.60 -39.92
CA ALA A 284 -12.30 16.83 -41.01
C ALA A 284 -12.42 17.72 -42.26
N GLY A 285 -11.88 17.24 -43.39
CA GLY A 285 -12.27 17.70 -44.72
C GLY A 285 -11.34 18.72 -45.39
N GLY A 286 -10.20 18.22 -45.89
CA GLY A 286 -9.39 18.91 -46.90
C GLY A 286 -8.67 17.88 -47.76
N VAL A 287 -8.93 17.90 -49.06
CA VAL A 287 -8.39 17.01 -50.10
C VAL A 287 -6.85 16.98 -50.06
N PRO A 288 -6.18 15.82 -50.19
CA PRO A 288 -4.71 15.77 -50.15
C PRO A 288 -4.10 16.47 -51.38
N PRO A 289 -3.01 17.26 -51.23
CA PRO A 289 -2.26 17.78 -52.37
C PRO A 289 -1.50 16.63 -53.08
N PRO A 290 -1.29 16.72 -54.41
CA PRO A 290 -0.67 15.66 -55.19
C PRO A 290 0.82 15.49 -54.87
N PRO A 291 1.39 14.28 -55.04
CA PRO A 291 2.81 14.01 -54.80
C PRO A 291 3.69 14.72 -55.85
N PRO A 292 4.87 15.25 -55.47
CA PRO A 292 5.83 15.84 -56.41
C PRO A 292 6.47 14.76 -57.32
N PRO A 293 6.79 15.10 -58.59
CA PRO A 293 7.26 14.15 -59.59
C PRO A 293 8.71 13.65 -59.34
N PRO A 294 9.07 12.43 -59.77
CA PRO A 294 10.41 11.87 -59.62
C PRO A 294 11.46 12.59 -60.49
N GLY A 295 12.60 12.95 -59.88
CA GLY A 295 13.76 13.49 -60.60
C GLY A 295 14.60 12.40 -61.30
N PRO A 296 15.35 12.75 -62.36
CA PRO A 296 16.09 11.80 -63.20
C PRO A 296 17.44 11.33 -62.59
N PRO A 297 17.97 10.16 -63.01
CA PRO A 297 19.17 9.55 -62.43
C PRO A 297 20.48 10.16 -62.99
N PRO A 298 21.58 10.17 -62.21
CA PRO A 298 22.88 10.61 -62.71
C PRO A 298 23.71 9.49 -63.39
N PRO A 299 24.69 9.82 -64.26
CA PRO A 299 25.38 8.89 -65.16
C PRO A 299 26.68 8.27 -64.57
N PRO A 300 27.26 7.23 -65.21
CA PRO A 300 28.36 6.42 -64.68
C PRO A 300 29.76 6.94 -65.06
N GLY A 301 30.76 6.79 -64.18
CA GLY A 301 32.17 7.10 -64.47
C GLY A 301 33.21 6.46 -63.52
N ALA A 302 34.00 5.56 -64.11
CA ALA A 302 35.37 5.04 -63.87
C ALA A 302 36.14 5.11 -62.52
N ALA A 303 36.93 4.04 -62.28
CA ALA A 303 37.84 3.71 -61.15
C ALA A 303 39.32 4.14 -61.41
N PRO A 304 40.40 3.70 -60.70
CA PRO A 304 40.68 3.19 -59.31
C PRO A 304 41.87 3.99 -58.63
N PRO A 305 42.57 3.63 -57.49
CA PRO A 305 43.46 2.45 -57.32
C PRO A 305 43.50 1.81 -55.89
N ALA A 306 44.37 0.80 -55.72
CA ALA A 306 44.28 -0.34 -54.80
C ALA A 306 45.29 -0.42 -53.61
N LYS A 307 44.95 -1.30 -52.64
CA LYS A 307 45.75 -2.27 -51.79
C LYS A 307 45.29 -2.21 -50.31
N LYS A 308 45.16 -3.27 -49.49
CA LYS A 308 45.64 -4.68 -49.46
C LYS A 308 44.71 -5.53 -48.53
N ALA A 309 44.93 -6.84 -48.52
CA ALA A 309 44.00 -7.93 -48.17
C ALA A 309 43.76 -8.30 -46.68
N ALA A 310 42.62 -8.99 -46.46
CA ALA A 310 42.32 -10.17 -45.59
C ALA A 310 41.10 -10.00 -44.65
N PRO A 311 40.37 -11.07 -44.26
CA PRO A 311 39.93 -12.25 -45.00
C PRO A 311 38.38 -12.39 -45.04
N ASP A 312 37.96 -13.32 -45.88
CA ASP A 312 36.63 -13.61 -46.39
C ASP A 312 35.69 -14.28 -45.35
N MET A 313 34.60 -13.58 -44.99
CA MET A 313 33.53 -14.05 -44.10
C MET A 313 32.42 -14.81 -44.84
N ASN A 314 32.68 -15.32 -46.05
CA ASN A 314 31.68 -16.05 -46.84
C ASN A 314 31.85 -17.59 -46.83
N ALA A 315 32.77 -18.11 -46.01
CA ALA A 315 32.90 -19.56 -45.77
C ALA A 315 31.92 -20.10 -44.71
N VAL A 316 31.24 -19.24 -43.95
CA VAL A 316 30.42 -19.65 -42.79
C VAL A 316 28.99 -20.05 -43.18
N PHE A 317 28.51 -19.65 -44.37
CA PHE A 317 27.17 -20.02 -44.85
C PHE A 317 27.14 -21.27 -45.75
N GLY A 318 28.31 -21.84 -46.09
CA GLY A 318 28.41 -23.12 -46.80
C GLY A 318 28.45 -24.35 -45.90
N GLU A 319 28.79 -24.20 -44.62
CA GLU A 319 28.88 -25.33 -43.66
C GLU A 319 27.58 -25.59 -42.88
N LEU A 320 26.56 -24.73 -43.02
CA LEU A 320 25.28 -24.90 -42.33
C LEU A 320 24.32 -25.90 -43.00
N ASN A 321 24.70 -26.53 -44.12
CA ASN A 321 23.88 -27.53 -44.84
C ASN A 321 24.49 -28.94 -44.88
N LYS A 322 25.27 -29.33 -43.85
CA LYS A 322 25.83 -30.69 -43.71
C LYS A 322 25.15 -31.60 -42.68
N GLY A 323 23.92 -31.29 -42.27
CA GLY A 323 23.00 -32.23 -41.59
C GLY A 323 23.65 -33.21 -40.59
N SER A 324 23.21 -34.48 -40.62
CA SER A 324 23.59 -35.55 -39.68
C SER A 324 25.06 -36.02 -39.73
N ASP A 325 25.92 -35.41 -40.55
CA ASP A 325 27.34 -35.81 -40.71
C ASP A 325 28.32 -35.02 -39.81
N VAL A 326 27.85 -34.07 -38.98
CA VAL A 326 28.67 -33.29 -38.02
C VAL A 326 29.29 -34.14 -36.90
N THR A 327 28.86 -35.39 -36.73
CA THR A 327 29.37 -36.29 -35.66
C THR A 327 30.62 -37.09 -36.04
N LYS A 328 31.08 -37.02 -37.29
CA LYS A 328 32.24 -37.80 -37.77
C LYS A 328 33.62 -37.18 -37.42
N GLY A 329 33.66 -35.92 -36.96
CA GLY A 329 34.91 -35.21 -36.62
C GLY A 329 35.30 -35.21 -35.13
N LEU A 330 34.46 -35.76 -34.25
CA LEU A 330 34.71 -35.77 -32.80
C LEU A 330 35.52 -37.03 -32.42
N ARG A 331 36.64 -36.81 -31.72
CA ARG A 331 37.51 -37.88 -31.19
C ARG A 331 36.67 -38.82 -30.30
N LYS A 332 36.59 -40.10 -30.66
CA LYS A 332 35.92 -41.11 -29.82
C LYS A 332 36.70 -41.25 -28.51
N VAL A 333 36.01 -41.02 -27.40
CA VAL A 333 36.54 -41.16 -26.04
C VAL A 333 36.70 -42.65 -25.74
N ASP A 334 37.93 -43.05 -25.40
CA ASP A 334 38.25 -44.44 -25.06
C ASP A 334 37.59 -44.84 -23.73
N ALA A 335 37.23 -46.12 -23.59
CA ALA A 335 36.41 -46.62 -22.49
C ALA A 335 37.06 -46.43 -21.10
N SER A 336 38.37 -46.20 -21.06
CA SER A 336 39.16 -45.89 -19.87
C SER A 336 38.92 -44.49 -19.29
N GLN A 337 38.30 -43.58 -20.04
CA GLN A 337 38.00 -42.20 -19.62
C GLN A 337 36.52 -41.96 -19.24
N MET A 338 35.69 -43.02 -19.25
CA MET A 338 34.31 -42.93 -18.80
C MET A 338 34.21 -43.28 -17.30
N THR A 339 33.76 -42.33 -16.48
CA THR A 339 33.67 -42.41 -15.00
C THR A 339 32.69 -43.47 -14.45
N HIS A 340 31.99 -44.21 -15.32
CA HIS A 340 31.14 -45.35 -14.97
C HIS A 340 31.77 -46.72 -15.29
N LYS A 341 32.91 -46.76 -16.01
CA LYS A 341 33.62 -47.99 -16.37
C LYS A 341 35.00 -48.13 -15.74
N ASN A 342 35.58 -47.05 -15.21
CA ASN A 342 36.85 -47.08 -14.51
C ASN A 342 36.72 -46.45 -13.10
N PRO A 343 36.45 -47.26 -12.05
CA PRO A 343 36.22 -46.78 -10.69
C PRO A 343 37.41 -46.04 -10.05
N SER A 344 38.63 -46.20 -10.59
CA SER A 344 39.86 -45.58 -10.07
C SER A 344 39.95 -44.07 -10.27
N LEU A 345 39.17 -43.49 -11.20
CA LEU A 345 39.14 -42.04 -11.47
C LEU A 345 38.30 -41.23 -10.46
N ARG A 346 37.68 -41.88 -9.48
CA ARG A 346 36.93 -41.21 -8.40
C ARG A 346 37.77 -40.90 -7.17
N THR A 347 39.03 -41.36 -7.12
CA THR A 347 39.79 -41.47 -5.86
C THR A 347 40.75 -40.32 -5.60
N SER A 348 40.79 -39.26 -6.42
CA SER A 348 41.74 -38.15 -6.20
C SER A 348 41.17 -36.77 -6.51
N ALA A 349 40.39 -36.24 -5.58
CA ALA A 349 40.29 -34.80 -5.31
C ALA A 349 39.84 -34.61 -3.85
N SER A 350 40.82 -34.59 -2.96
CA SER A 350 40.69 -34.33 -1.53
C SER A 350 40.53 -32.83 -1.25
N VAL A 351 39.44 -32.42 -0.58
CA VAL A 351 39.35 -31.20 0.24
C VAL A 351 38.50 -31.54 1.48
N PRO A 352 38.89 -31.12 2.71
CA PRO A 352 38.76 -31.95 3.92
C PRO A 352 37.44 -31.82 4.71
N GLU A 353 37.16 -32.89 5.46
CA GLU A 353 36.09 -33.08 6.44
C GLU A 353 36.09 -32.03 7.57
N ARG A 354 34.88 -31.70 8.05
CA ARG A 354 34.64 -31.60 9.50
C ARG A 354 33.35 -32.33 9.88
N SER A 355 33.52 -33.21 10.85
CA SER A 355 32.64 -34.25 11.37
C SER A 355 31.28 -33.75 11.89
N ASP A 356 30.19 -34.46 11.59
CA ASP A 356 29.56 -35.33 12.59
C ASP A 356 28.32 -36.08 12.05
N SER A 357 28.49 -37.40 12.04
CA SER A 357 27.57 -38.53 12.23
C SER A 357 26.05 -38.45 11.99
N THR A 358 25.61 -39.39 11.14
CA THR A 358 24.43 -40.27 11.20
C THR A 358 23.11 -39.85 10.51
N GLY A 359 22.72 -40.60 9.47
CA GLY A 359 21.30 -40.79 9.14
C GLY A 359 20.84 -40.89 7.67
N SER A 360 21.46 -41.73 6.85
CA SER A 360 20.94 -42.37 5.60
C SER A 360 19.63 -41.86 4.95
N LEU A 361 19.74 -41.26 3.75
CA LEU A 361 18.63 -41.09 2.80
C LEU A 361 18.62 -42.26 1.79
N ARG A 362 17.67 -43.19 1.95
CA ARG A 362 17.20 -44.08 0.88
C ARG A 362 15.86 -43.56 0.34
N SER A 363 15.79 -43.46 -0.98
CA SER A 363 14.63 -43.10 -1.79
C SER A 363 13.49 -44.13 -1.66
N LYS A 364 12.25 -43.64 -1.44
CA LYS A 364 11.00 -44.34 -1.78
C LYS A 364 9.91 -43.33 -2.21
N SER A 365 9.10 -43.80 -3.16
CA SER A 365 8.06 -43.18 -4.00
C SER A 365 7.01 -42.27 -3.34
N PRO A 366 6.21 -41.50 -4.13
CA PRO A 366 5.35 -40.42 -3.64
C PRO A 366 4.14 -40.92 -2.85
N ALA A 367 3.93 -40.34 -1.67
CA ALA A 367 2.74 -40.55 -0.83
C ALA A 367 1.76 -39.34 -0.95
N PRO A 368 0.47 -39.49 -0.59
CA PRO A 368 -0.60 -38.51 -0.83
C PRO A 368 -0.37 -37.16 -0.11
N PRO A 369 -1.08 -36.07 -0.51
CA PRO A 369 -0.75 -34.71 -0.08
C PRO A 369 -0.87 -34.57 1.45
N LYS A 370 0.23 -34.16 2.08
CA LYS A 370 0.30 -33.95 3.52
C LYS A 370 -0.63 -32.81 3.94
N ALA A 371 -1.53 -33.12 4.87
CA ALA A 371 -2.22 -32.14 5.69
C ALA A 371 -1.22 -31.10 6.25
N LYS A 372 -1.65 -29.83 6.27
CA LYS A 372 -0.85 -28.71 6.80
C LYS A 372 -0.39 -29.07 8.21
N LYS A 373 0.93 -29.08 8.44
CA LYS A 373 1.49 -29.34 9.78
C LYS A 373 1.01 -28.25 10.75
N PRO A 374 0.66 -28.61 11.99
CA PRO A 374 0.29 -27.64 13.02
C PRO A 374 1.46 -26.71 13.35
N GLU A 375 1.11 -25.50 13.74
CA GLU A 375 2.00 -24.36 14.03
C GLU A 375 3.11 -24.68 15.04
N SER A 376 2.92 -25.73 15.86
CA SER A 376 3.89 -26.25 16.83
C SER A 376 5.18 -26.83 16.24
N MET A 377 5.27 -27.02 14.92
CA MET A 377 6.45 -27.59 14.26
C MET A 377 7.19 -26.59 13.34
N ARG A 378 6.83 -25.29 13.35
CA ARG A 378 7.61 -24.24 12.69
C ARG A 378 8.80 -23.89 13.61
N THR A 379 10.02 -23.90 13.07
CA THR A 379 11.24 -23.55 13.81
C THR A 379 11.04 -22.25 14.60
N LYS A 380 11.05 -22.35 15.95
CA LYS A 380 10.87 -21.20 16.84
C LYS A 380 12.00 -20.20 16.59
N LYS A 381 11.66 -18.98 16.15
CA LYS A 381 12.61 -17.86 16.17
C LYS A 381 13.02 -17.60 17.63
N PRO A 382 14.26 -17.14 17.88
CA PRO A 382 14.69 -16.85 19.25
C PRO A 382 13.81 -15.76 19.87
N PRO A 383 13.57 -15.81 21.20
CA PRO A 383 12.86 -14.75 21.90
C PRO A 383 13.61 -13.43 21.71
N LYS A 384 12.86 -12.35 21.47
CA LYS A 384 13.40 -11.05 21.12
C LYS A 384 12.76 -9.98 21.99
N LYS A 385 13.58 -9.27 22.76
CA LYS A 385 13.21 -8.05 23.50
C LYS A 385 14.21 -6.99 23.11
N GLU A 386 13.79 -6.00 22.32
CA GLU A 386 14.63 -4.87 21.98
C GLU A 386 13.81 -3.60 21.77
N LEU A 387 14.48 -2.46 21.90
CA LEU A 387 13.95 -1.16 21.54
C LEU A 387 14.55 -0.78 20.18
N ASP A 388 13.72 -0.75 19.15
CA ASP A 388 14.08 -0.31 17.80
C ASP A 388 13.58 1.12 17.57
N GLY A 389 14.47 2.09 17.72
CA GLY A 389 14.12 3.51 17.73
C GLY A 389 13.21 3.85 18.91
N ASN A 390 11.94 4.16 18.64
CA ASN A 390 10.91 4.41 19.65
C ASN A 390 9.95 3.22 19.83
N LYS A 391 10.23 2.07 19.20
CA LYS A 391 9.34 0.92 19.21
C LYS A 391 9.92 -0.22 20.02
N TRP A 392 9.27 -0.57 21.13
CA TRP A 392 9.56 -1.79 21.86
C TRP A 392 9.02 -3.00 21.10
N ILE A 393 9.87 -3.97 20.82
CA ILE A 393 9.51 -5.23 20.17
C ILE A 393 9.76 -6.37 21.14
N ILE A 394 8.68 -7.04 21.55
CA ILE A 394 8.68 -8.25 22.39
C ILE A 394 8.08 -9.38 21.56
N ASP A 395 8.90 -10.29 21.07
CA ASP A 395 8.47 -11.33 20.14
C ASP A 395 8.95 -12.71 20.59
N ASN A 396 8.16 -13.74 20.26
CA ASN A 396 8.58 -15.13 20.33
C ASN A 396 8.94 -15.67 21.74
N PHE A 397 8.44 -15.06 22.82
CA PHE A 397 8.59 -15.61 24.18
C PHE A 397 7.62 -16.76 24.42
N ASP A 398 8.11 -17.88 24.97
CA ASP A 398 7.28 -19.03 25.31
C ASP A 398 7.63 -19.51 26.71
N SER A 399 6.70 -19.27 27.64
CA SER A 399 6.77 -19.67 29.05
C SER A 399 8.08 -19.26 29.74
N PRO A 400 8.46 -17.96 29.72
CA PRO A 400 9.64 -17.50 30.45
C PRO A 400 9.43 -17.68 31.96
N SER A 401 10.51 -18.02 32.67
CA SER A 401 10.49 -18.20 34.13
C SER A 401 10.29 -16.90 34.90
N GLU A 402 10.65 -15.78 34.28
CA GLU A 402 10.56 -14.44 34.86
C GLU A 402 9.59 -13.57 34.07
N MET A 403 8.96 -12.64 34.77
CA MET A 403 8.11 -11.61 34.15
C MET A 403 8.97 -10.67 33.30
N ILE A 404 8.47 -10.33 32.12
CA ILE A 404 9.18 -9.41 31.22
C ILE A 404 8.77 -7.99 31.60
N GLU A 405 9.71 -7.21 32.14
CA GLU A 405 9.49 -5.80 32.43
C GLU A 405 10.10 -4.90 31.34
N ILE A 406 9.37 -3.87 30.93
CA ILE A 406 9.89 -2.77 30.08
C ILE A 406 9.50 -1.42 30.67
N ASP A 407 10.42 -0.47 30.60
CA ASP A 407 10.18 0.92 30.95
C ASP A 407 9.86 1.70 29.68
N ALA A 408 8.67 2.29 29.63
CA ALA A 408 8.15 2.95 28.45
C ALA A 408 7.96 4.46 28.67
N GLU A 409 8.33 5.23 27.65
CA GLU A 409 8.19 6.68 27.59
C GLU A 409 7.03 7.07 26.67
N ILE A 410 6.56 8.32 26.78
CA ILE A 410 5.30 8.78 26.16
C ILE A 410 5.29 8.70 24.64
N ASN A 411 6.48 8.70 24.01
CA ASN A 411 6.68 8.56 22.57
C ASN A 411 6.87 7.09 22.12
N HIS A 412 6.96 6.15 23.07
CA HIS A 412 7.21 4.74 22.76
C HIS A 412 5.93 4.03 22.30
N SER A 413 6.08 3.23 21.24
CA SER A 413 5.06 2.28 20.80
C SER A 413 5.50 0.86 21.13
N ILE A 414 4.58 0.02 21.61
CA ILE A 414 4.92 -1.32 22.07
C ILE A 414 4.26 -2.33 21.16
N LEU A 415 5.06 -3.24 20.59
CA LEU A 415 4.59 -4.37 19.80
C LEU A 415 4.97 -5.67 20.51
N ILE A 416 3.95 -6.42 20.92
CA ILE A 416 4.09 -7.75 21.50
C ILE A 416 3.52 -8.75 20.49
N SER A 417 4.29 -9.77 20.14
CA SER A 417 3.86 -10.76 19.15
C SER A 417 4.26 -12.17 19.56
N ARG A 418 3.43 -13.16 19.20
CA ARG A 418 3.75 -14.60 19.33
C ARG A 418 4.27 -15.00 20.71
N CYS A 419 3.76 -14.36 21.76
CA CYS A 419 4.11 -14.69 23.13
C CYS A 419 3.13 -15.74 23.68
N LYS A 420 3.65 -16.71 24.44
CA LYS A 420 2.83 -17.79 25.02
C LYS A 420 3.11 -17.93 26.50
N ASN A 421 2.06 -17.94 27.33
CA ASN A 421 2.16 -18.10 28.77
C ASN A 421 3.18 -17.13 29.39
N THR A 422 3.04 -15.85 29.04
CA THR A 422 4.00 -14.79 29.36
C THR A 422 3.28 -13.67 30.09
N THR A 423 3.87 -13.22 31.20
CA THR A 423 3.46 -12.00 31.90
C THR A 423 4.40 -10.87 31.50
N ILE A 424 3.84 -9.76 31.06
CA ILE A 424 4.58 -8.58 30.60
C ILE A 424 4.10 -7.38 31.43
N ARG A 425 5.04 -6.66 32.02
CA ARG A 425 4.79 -5.43 32.77
C ARG A 425 5.39 -4.24 32.04
N ILE A 426 4.57 -3.21 31.87
CA ILE A 426 4.94 -1.99 31.17
C ILE A 426 4.84 -0.85 32.17
N ASN A 427 6.02 -0.40 32.62
CA ASN A 427 6.13 0.71 33.54
C ASN A 427 6.12 2.03 32.78
N GLY A 428 5.50 3.05 33.36
CA GLY A 428 5.44 4.39 32.78
C GLY A 428 4.28 4.60 31.81
N LYS A 429 4.44 5.56 30.91
CA LYS A 429 3.36 5.99 30.02
C LYS A 429 3.81 5.81 28.59
N ALA A 430 3.18 4.90 27.84
CA ALA A 430 3.48 4.69 26.42
C ALA A 430 2.45 5.39 25.51
N ASN A 431 2.75 5.51 24.23
CA ASN A 431 1.83 6.07 23.25
C ASN A 431 0.70 5.08 22.92
N ALA A 432 1.08 3.91 22.41
CA ALA A 432 0.17 2.86 21.93
C ALA A 432 0.79 1.48 22.14
N LEU A 433 -0.07 0.46 22.27
CA LEU A 433 0.35 -0.93 22.38
C LEU A 433 -0.43 -1.83 21.42
N SER A 434 0.29 -2.73 20.74
CA SER A 434 -0.31 -3.76 19.90
C SER A 434 0.17 -5.14 20.35
N LEU A 435 -0.77 -6.03 20.63
CA LEU A 435 -0.57 -7.42 21.03
C LEU A 435 -1.15 -8.34 19.95
N ASP A 436 -0.32 -9.11 19.27
CA ASP A 436 -0.73 -9.99 18.17
C ASP A 436 -0.36 -11.45 18.44
N ASN A 437 -1.30 -12.35 18.10
CA ASN A 437 -1.09 -13.80 18.01
C ASN A 437 -0.43 -14.40 19.26
N SER A 438 -0.85 -13.98 20.45
CA SER A 438 -0.26 -14.35 21.73
C SER A 438 -1.28 -15.09 22.60
N SER A 439 -0.92 -16.25 23.15
CA SER A 439 -1.85 -17.12 23.89
C SER A 439 -1.51 -17.16 25.37
N ARG A 440 -2.50 -17.03 26.26
CA ARG A 440 -2.27 -16.94 27.72
C ARG A 440 -1.29 -15.81 28.09
N ALA A 441 -1.44 -14.65 27.43
CA ALA A 441 -0.65 -13.47 27.73
C ALA A 441 -1.33 -12.66 28.83
N SER A 442 -0.55 -12.24 29.83
CA SER A 442 -0.99 -11.33 30.90
C SER A 442 -0.22 -10.04 30.80
N LEU A 443 -0.93 -8.92 30.70
CA LEU A 443 -0.35 -7.60 30.53
C LEU A 443 -0.69 -6.72 31.72
N ILE A 444 0.31 -6.11 32.32
CA ILE A 444 0.16 -5.11 33.38
C ILE A 444 0.70 -3.79 32.83
N ILE A 445 -0.13 -2.76 32.79
CA ILE A 445 0.25 -1.45 32.27
C ILE A 445 -0.01 -0.34 33.28
N ASP A 446 0.88 0.65 33.28
CA ASP A 446 0.70 1.87 34.04
C ASP A 446 -0.25 2.84 33.31
N SER A 447 0.15 3.42 32.17
CA SER A 447 -0.74 4.34 31.43
C SER A 447 -0.50 4.33 29.92
N MET A 448 -1.55 4.65 29.18
CA MET A 448 -1.53 4.74 27.72
C MET A 448 -2.07 6.10 27.26
N VAL A 449 -1.43 6.69 26.26
CA VAL A 449 -1.89 7.95 25.65
C VAL A 449 -3.06 7.71 24.71
N SER A 450 -3.03 6.63 23.93
CA SER A 450 -4.01 6.34 22.89
C SER A 450 -4.78 5.06 23.17
N SER A 451 -4.33 3.93 22.62
CA SER A 451 -5.11 2.69 22.64
C SER A 451 -4.24 1.46 22.79
N ILE A 452 -4.92 0.36 23.13
CA ILE A 452 -4.37 -0.99 23.12
C ILE A 452 -5.13 -1.81 22.07
N ASP A 453 -4.40 -2.34 21.09
CA ASP A 453 -4.91 -3.26 20.09
C ASP A 453 -4.54 -4.70 20.48
N VAL A 454 -5.53 -5.57 20.64
CA VAL A 454 -5.32 -7.00 20.91
C VAL A 454 -5.95 -7.82 19.80
N ILE A 455 -5.11 -8.56 19.08
CA ILE A 455 -5.48 -9.28 17.86
C ILE A 455 -5.10 -10.76 17.99
N LYS A 456 -6.06 -11.66 17.74
CA LYS A 456 -5.84 -13.13 17.73
C LYS A 456 -5.19 -13.67 19.01
N CYS A 457 -5.63 -13.19 20.17
CA CYS A 457 -5.05 -13.58 21.46
C CYS A 457 -6.07 -14.37 22.29
N PRO A 458 -6.04 -15.71 22.28
CA PRO A 458 -6.93 -16.50 23.13
C PRO A 458 -6.43 -16.50 24.58
N ASN A 459 -7.34 -16.34 25.53
CA ASN A 459 -7.09 -16.28 26.97
C ASN A 459 -6.12 -15.14 27.33
N PHE A 460 -6.62 -13.91 27.26
CA PHE A 460 -5.88 -12.68 27.52
C PHE A 460 -6.27 -12.09 28.88
N ALA A 461 -5.29 -11.58 29.62
CA ALA A 461 -5.56 -10.78 30.81
C ALA A 461 -4.87 -9.42 30.70
N LEU A 462 -5.60 -8.36 31.05
CA LEU A 462 -5.10 -6.99 31.10
C LEU A 462 -5.35 -6.40 32.47
N GLN A 463 -4.36 -5.75 33.05
CA GLN A 463 -4.51 -4.93 34.24
C GLN A 463 -4.00 -3.52 33.95
N VAL A 464 -4.88 -2.54 34.11
CA VAL A 464 -4.59 -1.12 33.95
C VAL A 464 -4.47 -0.49 35.33
N ILE A 465 -3.32 0.11 35.63
CA ILE A 465 -3.07 0.76 36.93
C ILE A 465 -3.48 2.23 36.90
N GLY A 466 -3.18 2.94 35.81
CA GLY A 466 -3.47 4.35 35.59
C GLY A 466 -4.50 4.57 34.49
N THR A 467 -4.20 5.42 33.51
CA THR A 467 -5.17 5.86 32.48
C THR A 467 -5.06 5.05 31.20
N LEU A 468 -6.21 4.72 30.61
CA LEU A 468 -6.33 4.08 29.29
C LEU A 468 -7.58 4.62 28.58
N PRO A 469 -7.46 5.27 27.42
CA PRO A 469 -8.63 5.78 26.70
C PRO A 469 -9.42 4.70 25.94
N THR A 470 -8.75 3.78 25.26
CA THR A 470 -9.42 2.86 24.32
C THR A 470 -8.78 1.48 24.28
N ILE A 471 -9.62 0.45 24.23
CA ILE A 471 -9.23 -0.95 24.00
C ILE A 471 -9.91 -1.43 22.72
N LEU A 472 -9.12 -2.01 21.81
CA LEU A 472 -9.62 -2.67 20.62
C LEU A 472 -9.29 -4.16 20.68
N LEU A 473 -10.31 -4.99 20.60
CA LEU A 473 -10.19 -6.45 20.63
C LEU A 473 -10.68 -6.99 19.27
N ASP A 474 -9.81 -7.70 18.55
CA ASP A 474 -10.16 -8.43 17.34
C ASP A 474 -9.77 -9.91 17.47
N GLN A 475 -10.73 -10.81 17.27
CA GLN A 475 -10.49 -12.26 17.32
C GLN A 475 -9.88 -12.70 18.66
N VAL A 476 -10.41 -12.16 19.77
CA VAL A 476 -10.01 -12.50 21.13
C VAL A 476 -11.06 -13.41 21.75
N ASP A 477 -10.62 -14.58 22.21
CA ASP A 477 -11.47 -15.59 22.84
C ASP A 477 -11.05 -15.75 24.31
N GLY A 478 -11.87 -15.25 25.23
CA GLY A 478 -11.58 -15.21 26.66
C GLY A 478 -10.65 -14.05 27.02
N ALA A 479 -11.21 -12.93 27.47
CA ALA A 479 -10.43 -11.81 28.00
C ALA A 479 -10.92 -11.37 29.37
N THR A 480 -10.00 -11.11 30.29
CA THR A 480 -10.29 -10.54 31.60
C THR A 480 -9.52 -9.25 31.77
N ILE A 481 -10.23 -8.13 31.79
CA ILE A 481 -9.64 -6.78 31.79
C ILE A 481 -9.96 -6.12 33.14
N TYR A 482 -8.94 -5.72 33.89
CA TYR A 482 -9.08 -4.97 35.14
C TYR A 482 -8.77 -3.50 34.89
N LEU A 483 -9.76 -2.63 35.14
CA LEU A 483 -9.61 -1.19 35.03
C LEU A 483 -9.31 -0.57 36.39
N SER A 484 -8.59 0.54 36.40
CA SER A 484 -8.37 1.38 37.58
C SER A 484 -9.46 2.44 37.74
N LYS A 485 -9.47 3.11 38.89
CA LYS A 485 -10.37 4.27 39.14
C LYS A 485 -10.13 5.41 38.14
N ASP A 486 -8.93 5.49 37.58
CA ASP A 486 -8.52 6.53 36.61
C ASP A 486 -8.81 6.15 35.14
N SER A 487 -9.28 4.93 34.87
CA SER A 487 -9.58 4.41 33.52
C SER A 487 -11.06 4.08 33.31
N LEU A 488 -11.96 4.65 34.11
CA LEU A 488 -13.41 4.42 33.98
C LEU A 488 -14.01 4.97 32.67
N ALA A 489 -13.33 5.89 31.99
CA ALA A 489 -13.73 6.43 30.69
C ALA A 489 -13.23 5.58 29.50
N THR A 490 -12.72 4.37 29.75
CA THR A 490 -12.19 3.50 28.69
C THR A 490 -13.31 3.05 27.74
N GLU A 491 -13.14 3.29 26.45
CA GLU A 491 -14.00 2.72 25.41
C GLU A 491 -13.47 1.36 24.97
N VAL A 492 -14.36 0.37 24.78
CA VAL A 492 -13.97 -0.97 24.34
C VAL A 492 -14.67 -1.32 23.04
N PHE A 493 -13.89 -1.62 22.01
CA PHE A 493 -14.36 -2.07 20.70
C PHE A 493 -14.07 -3.56 20.54
N THR A 494 -15.08 -4.34 20.19
CA THR A 494 -14.95 -5.79 20.00
C THR A 494 -15.34 -6.21 18.58
N SER A 495 -14.46 -6.97 17.93
CA SER A 495 -14.70 -7.57 16.61
C SER A 495 -14.41 -9.06 16.69
N LYS A 496 -15.43 -9.89 16.40
CA LYS A 496 -15.29 -11.36 16.40
C LYS A 496 -14.66 -11.90 17.70
N CYS A 497 -15.10 -11.37 18.85
CA CYS A 497 -14.60 -11.75 20.17
C CYS A 497 -15.65 -12.58 20.92
N SER A 498 -15.19 -13.39 21.87
CA SER A 498 -16.03 -14.17 22.78
C SER A 498 -15.48 -14.14 24.20
N SER A 499 -16.36 -14.23 25.20
CA SER A 499 -16.06 -14.28 26.63
C SER A 499 -15.18 -13.13 27.13
N ILE A 500 -15.62 -11.89 26.87
CA ILE A 500 -14.90 -10.68 27.29
C ILE A 500 -15.53 -10.13 28.57
N ASN A 501 -14.74 -10.08 29.64
CA ASN A 501 -15.17 -9.56 30.95
C ASN A 501 -14.33 -8.36 31.36
N ILE A 502 -14.99 -7.27 31.73
CA ILE A 502 -14.38 -6.05 32.26
C ILE A 502 -14.66 -6.01 33.76
N ASN A 503 -13.61 -5.96 34.55
CA ASN A 503 -13.63 -5.80 35.99
C ASN A 503 -13.52 -4.33 36.34
N LEU A 504 -14.62 -3.76 36.82
CA LEU A 504 -14.68 -2.36 37.25
C LEU A 504 -14.34 -2.25 38.74
N PRO A 505 -13.48 -1.30 39.13
CA PRO A 505 -13.06 -1.15 40.52
C PRO A 505 -14.16 -0.50 41.36
N THR A 506 -14.42 -1.08 42.53
CA THR A 506 -15.27 -0.51 43.59
C THR A 506 -14.41 -0.02 44.77
N GLU A 507 -15.00 0.25 45.93
CA GLU A 507 -14.25 0.76 47.08
C GLU A 507 -13.21 -0.26 47.60
N ASP A 508 -13.55 -1.55 47.62
CA ASP A 508 -12.70 -2.63 48.17
C ASP A 508 -12.54 -3.86 47.24
N ASP A 509 -13.28 -3.97 46.14
CA ASP A 509 -13.25 -5.15 45.24
C ASP A 509 -13.50 -4.78 43.77
N TYR A 510 -13.55 -5.76 42.87
CA TYR A 510 -13.94 -5.61 41.47
C TYR A 510 -15.30 -6.22 41.20
N VAL A 511 -16.11 -5.55 40.37
CA VAL A 511 -17.34 -6.12 39.82
C VAL A 511 -17.07 -6.57 38.40
N GLU A 512 -17.43 -7.81 38.10
CA GLU A 512 -17.27 -8.41 36.78
C GLU A 512 -18.45 -8.03 35.87
N ASN A 513 -18.15 -7.36 34.77
CA ASN A 513 -19.11 -6.88 33.79
C ASN A 513 -18.82 -7.56 32.44
N PRO A 514 -19.60 -8.59 32.05
CA PRO A 514 -19.45 -9.22 30.75
C PRO A 514 -19.89 -8.27 29.63
N LEU A 515 -19.14 -8.25 28.52
CA LEU A 515 -19.57 -7.56 27.32
C LEU A 515 -20.57 -8.41 26.53
N PRO A 516 -21.55 -7.77 25.86
CA PRO A 516 -22.52 -8.48 25.05
C PRO A 516 -21.87 -9.14 23.83
N GLU A 517 -22.18 -10.42 23.61
CA GLU A 517 -21.64 -11.20 22.50
C GLU A 517 -22.62 -11.42 21.35
N GLN A 518 -23.92 -11.43 21.66
CA GLN A 518 -24.95 -11.75 20.68
C GLN A 518 -25.72 -10.49 20.28
N ILE A 519 -25.72 -10.22 18.97
CA ILE A 519 -26.54 -9.19 18.36
C ILE A 519 -27.70 -9.88 17.65
N ARG A 520 -28.94 -9.51 17.98
CA ARG A 520 -30.14 -9.95 17.29
C ARG A 520 -30.48 -8.93 16.21
N SER A 521 -30.45 -9.37 14.95
CA SER A 521 -30.95 -8.59 13.83
C SER A 521 -32.31 -9.12 13.39
N TYR A 522 -33.29 -8.23 13.21
CA TYR A 522 -34.62 -8.56 12.71
C TYR A 522 -35.13 -7.50 11.74
N VAL A 523 -36.10 -7.88 10.91
CA VAL A 523 -36.70 -6.97 9.91
C VAL A 523 -37.96 -6.36 10.50
N GLN A 524 -38.00 -5.03 10.58
CA GLN A 524 -39.16 -4.25 11.01
C GLN A 524 -39.44 -3.16 9.97
N ASP A 525 -40.68 -3.11 9.47
CA ASP A 525 -41.12 -2.14 8.45
C ASP A 525 -40.21 -2.08 7.21
N GLY A 526 -39.69 -3.25 6.79
CA GLY A 526 -38.78 -3.37 5.65
C GLY A 526 -37.35 -2.86 5.90
N LYS A 527 -37.01 -2.49 7.14
CA LYS A 527 -35.66 -2.10 7.56
C LYS A 527 -35.05 -3.16 8.47
N LEU A 528 -33.73 -3.34 8.36
CA LEU A 528 -32.98 -4.21 9.27
C LEU A 528 -32.64 -3.42 10.54
N VAL A 529 -33.08 -3.90 11.69
CA VAL A 529 -32.77 -3.36 13.02
C VAL A 529 -31.90 -4.37 13.76
N SER A 530 -30.88 -3.88 14.47
CA SER A 530 -29.97 -4.71 15.27
C SER A 530 -30.00 -4.26 16.72
N GLU A 531 -30.18 -5.20 17.62
CA GLU A 531 -30.21 -4.97 19.06
C GLU A 531 -29.25 -5.92 19.77
N ILE A 532 -28.71 -5.48 20.90
CA ILE A 532 -27.88 -6.30 21.77
C ILE A 532 -28.79 -7.26 22.55
N VAL A 533 -28.44 -8.55 22.58
CA VAL A 533 -29.14 -9.54 23.39
C VAL A 533 -28.49 -9.59 24.78
N GLU A 534 -29.09 -8.88 25.72
CA GLU A 534 -28.73 -8.98 27.13
C GLU A 534 -29.26 -10.30 27.70
N HIS A 535 -28.35 -11.17 28.12
CA HIS A 535 -28.69 -12.30 28.97
C HIS A 535 -28.48 -11.84 30.41
N ALA A 536 -29.52 -11.28 31.04
CA ALA A 536 -29.50 -11.03 32.47
C ALA A 536 -29.49 -12.40 33.17
N GLY A 537 -28.29 -12.83 33.60
CA GLY A 537 -28.07 -14.02 34.43
C GLY A 537 -28.03 -13.65 35.90
#